data_AF-A0A1X9SNS3-F1
#
_entry.id   AF-A0A1X9SNS3-F1
#
_cell.length_a   1.000
_cell.length_b   1.000
_cell.length_c   1.000
_cell.angle_alpha   90.00
_cell.angle_beta   90.00
_cell.angle_gamma   90.00
#
_symmetry.space_group_name_H-M   'P 1'
#
loop_
_entity.id
_entity.type
_entity.pdbx_description
1 polymer ?
#
loop_
_entity_poly.entity_id
_entity_poly.type
_entity_poly.pdbx_seq_one_letter_code
_entity_poly.pdbx_strand_id
1 'polypeptide(L)' 'MELDERTLPLYLQKDIKEFVNYKNSDINPKLRLDIYWGELYGSINSAQHSYEITKEVADYLRDKYLGI' A
#
# COMPACT_ATOMS: atom_id res chain seq x y z
N MET A 1 16.24 -5.15 0.34
CA MET A 1 16.04 -4.18 -0.74
C MET A 1 16.09 -2.79 -0.14
N GLU A 2 16.74 -1.84 -0.82
CA GLU A 2 16.64 -0.42 -0.49
C GLU A 2 15.65 0.22 -1.47
N LEU A 3 14.45 0.57 -0.98
CA LEU A 3 13.38 1.19 -1.77
C LEU A 3 13.16 2.63 -1.28
N ASP A 4 13.31 3.61 -2.17
CA ASP A 4 12.85 4.97 -1.91
C ASP A 4 11.37 5.09 -2.27
N GLU A 5 10.49 5.06 -1.27
CA GLU A 5 9.03 5.07 -1.49
C GLU A 5 8.53 6.37 -2.17
N ARG A 6 9.35 7.43 -2.22
CA ARG A 6 9.03 8.67 -2.95
C ARG A 6 9.05 8.48 -4.47
N THR A 7 9.65 7.40 -4.96
CA THR A 7 9.69 7.07 -6.39
C THR A 7 8.50 6.22 -6.84
N LEU A 8 7.63 5.80 -5.92
CA LEU A 8 6.40 5.06 -6.28
C LEU A 8 5.43 5.97 -7.03
N PRO A 9 4.48 5.41 -7.81
CA PRO A 9 3.40 6.20 -8.40
C PRO A 9 2.64 7.01 -7.35
N LEU A 10 2.24 8.24 -7.69
CA LEU A 10 1.61 9.16 -6.73
C LEU A 10 0.33 8.60 -6.09
N TYR A 11 -0.45 7.82 -6.84
CA TYR A 11 -1.64 7.16 -6.31
C TYR A 11 -1.26 6.11 -5.25
N LEU A 12 -0.22 5.30 -5.50
CA LEU A 12 0.26 4.30 -4.57
C LEU A 12 0.84 4.95 -3.30
N GLN A 13 1.58 6.06 -3.43
CA GLN A 13 2.04 6.84 -2.28
C GLN A 13 0.87 7.35 -1.43
N LYS A 14 -0.20 7.83 -2.07
CA LYS A 14 -1.40 8.30 -1.40
C LYS A 14 -2.07 7.17 -0.62
N ASP A 15 -2.24 5.99 -1.23
CA ASP A 15 -2.95 4.87 -0.60
C ASP A 15 -2.14 4.27 0.56
N ILE A 16 -0.80 4.23 0.44
CA ILE A 16 0.10 3.88 1.57
C ILE A 16 -0.14 4.85 2.73
N LYS A 17 -0.15 6.16 2.44
CA LYS A 17 -0.35 7.19 3.46
C LYS A 17 -1.72 7.06 4.13
N GLU A 18 -2.78 6.82 3.36
CA GLU A 18 -4.13 6.64 3.91
C GLU A 18 -4.22 5.39 4.79
N PHE A 19 -3.69 4.26 4.33
CA PHE A 19 -3.64 3.04 5.12
C PHE A 19 -2.88 3.22 6.45
N VAL A 20 -1.68 3.82 6.40
CA VAL A 20 -0.85 4.07 7.59
C VAL A 20 -1.55 5.03 8.56
N ASN A 21 -2.16 6.11 8.05
CA ASN A 21 -2.88 7.07 8.88
C ASN A 21 -4.05 6.41 9.62
N TYR A 22 -4.83 5.57 8.93
CA TYR A 22 -5.96 4.88 9.55
C TYR A 22 -5.52 3.80 10.53
N LYS A 23 -4.51 3.00 10.17
CA LYS A 23 -3.94 1.97 11.04
C LYS A 23 -3.41 2.54 12.37
N ASN A 24 -2.89 3.77 12.35
CA ASN A 24 -2.37 4.47 13.52
C ASN A 24 -3.38 5.40 14.20
N SER A 25 -4.60 5.51 13.71
CA SER A 25 -5.62 6.37 14.31
C SER A 25 -6.35 5.64 15.45
N ASP A 26 -6.66 6.35 16.54
CA ASP A 26 -7.53 5.86 17.64
C ASP A 26 -9.01 5.72 17.22
N ILE A 27 -9.35 6.08 15.98
CA ILE A 27 -10.70 6.03 15.45
C ILE A 27 -10.96 4.61 14.93
N ASN A 28 -11.55 3.77 15.78
CA ASN A 28 -11.84 2.39 15.44
C ASN A 28 -13.27 2.21 14.91
N PRO A 29 -13.42 2.13 13.58
CA PRO A 29 -14.30 1.16 12.99
C PRO A 29 -13.43 0.22 12.16
N LYS A 30 -13.25 -1.02 12.61
CA LYS A 30 -12.59 -2.11 11.86
C LYS A 30 -12.99 -2.20 10.38
N LEU A 31 -14.23 -1.80 10.06
CA LEU A 31 -14.81 -1.67 8.70
C LEU A 31 -14.17 -0.58 7.82
N ARG A 32 -13.27 0.23 8.35
CA ARG A 32 -12.50 1.19 7.54
C ARG A 32 -11.11 0.65 7.22
N LEU A 33 -10.53 -0.16 8.11
CA LEU A 33 -9.19 -0.70 7.91
C LEU A 33 -9.16 -1.77 6.81
N ASP A 34 -10.20 -2.59 6.70
CA ASP A 34 -10.40 -3.55 5.59
C ASP A 34 -10.54 -2.84 4.23
N ILE A 35 -11.25 -1.72 4.18
CA ILE A 35 -11.35 -0.88 2.98
C ILE A 35 -9.96 -0.39 2.57
N TYR A 36 -9.22 0.28 3.48
CA TYR A 36 -7.89 0.80 3.15
C TYR A 36 -6.88 -0.30 2.86
N TRP A 37 -7.03 -1.48 3.46
CA TRP A 37 -6.24 -2.66 3.11
C TRP A 37 -6.53 -3.10 1.67
N GLY A 38 -7.80 -3.19 1.29
CA GLY A 38 -8.22 -3.56 -0.07
C GLY A 38 -7.77 -2.55 -1.12
N GLU A 39 -7.92 -1.26 -0.84
CA GLU A 39 -7.44 -0.17 -1.72
C GLU A 39 -5.92 -0.26 -1.92
N LEU A 40 -5.13 -0.36 -0.84
CA LEU A 40 -3.68 -0.47 -0.95
C LEU A 40 -3.25 -1.75 -1.68
N TYR A 41 -3.88 -2.89 -1.40
CA TYR A 41 -3.63 -4.13 -2.13
C TYR A 41 -3.92 -3.97 -3.63
N GLY A 42 -5.05 -3.36 -3.97
CA GLY A 42 -5.43 -3.04 -5.34
C GLY A 42 -4.40 -2.17 -6.04
N SER A 43 -3.96 -1.09 -5.41
CA SER A 43 -2.96 -0.16 -5.96
C SER A 43 -1.58 -0.80 -6.14
N ILE A 44 -1.13 -1.64 -5.21
CA ILE A 44 0.12 -2.40 -5.38
C ILE A 44 0.02 -3.34 -6.59
N ASN A 45 -1.08 -4.08 -6.73
CA ASN A 45 -1.30 -4.98 -7.87
C ASN A 45 -1.40 -4.22 -9.19
N SER A 46 -2.12 -3.10 -9.20
CA SER A 46 -2.27 -2.24 -10.38
C SER A 46 -0.91 -1.73 -10.85
N ALA A 47 -0.08 -1.21 -9.94
CA ALA A 47 1.27 -0.74 -10.23
C ALA A 47 2.16 -1.86 -10.80
N GLN A 48 2.08 -3.07 -10.23
CA GLN A 48 2.82 -4.23 -10.72
C GLN A 48 2.38 -4.63 -12.14
N HIS A 49 1.07 -4.76 -12.37
CA HIS A 49 0.53 -5.19 -13.67
C HIS A 49 0.63 -4.13 -14.76
N SER A 50 0.77 -2.86 -14.36
CA SER A 50 1.04 -1.73 -15.26
C SER A 50 2.54 -1.49 -15.50
N TYR A 51 3.41 -2.33 -14.92
CA TYR A 51 4.87 -2.21 -14.99
C TYR A 51 5.44 -0.90 -14.41
N GLU A 52 4.70 -0.23 -13.52
CA GLU A 52 5.17 0.97 -12.81
C GLU A 52 6.09 0.61 -11.63
N ILE A 53 5.97 -0.61 -11.10
CA ILE A 53 6.89 -1.20 -10.12
C ILE A 53 7.22 -2.64 -10.50
N THR A 54 8.36 -3.15 -10.05
CA THR A 54 8.73 -4.56 -10.23
C THR A 54 7.90 -5.46 -9.32
N LYS A 55 7.83 -6.75 -9.65
CA LYS A 55 7.24 -7.76 -8.76
C LYS A 55 7.92 -7.77 -7.38
N GLU A 56 9.24 -7.64 -7.35
CA GLU A 56 9.99 -7.61 -6.09
C GLU A 56 9.58 -6.41 -5.21
N VAL A 57 9.41 -5.22 -5.79
CA VAL A 57 8.89 -4.04 -5.07
C VAL A 57 7.46 -4.28 -4.59
N ALA A 58 6.61 -4.86 -5.44
CA ALA A 58 5.23 -5.18 -5.06
C ALA A 58 5.16 -6.17 -3.89
N ASP A 59 5.96 -7.24 -3.93
CA ASP A 59 6.05 -8.23 -2.85
C ASP A 59 6.53 -7.59 -1.54
N TYR A 60 7.56 -6.74 -1.59
CA TYR A 60 8.03 -5.99 -0.42
C TYR A 60 6.95 -5.08 0.18
N LEU A 61 6.16 -4.38 -0.65
CA LEU A 61 5.09 -3.51 -0.16
C LEU A 61 3.97 -4.31 0.50
N ARG A 62 3.60 -5.47 -0.06
CA ARG A 62 2.59 -6.36 0.55
C ARG A 62 3.07 -6.91 1.89
N ASP A 63 4.32 -7.37 1.98
CA ASP A 63 4.89 -7.86 3.24
C ASP A 63 4.92 -6.73 4.29
N LYS A 64 5.49 -5.57 3.93
CA LYS A 64 5.66 -4.43 4.84
C LYS A 64 4.35 -3.87 5.38
N TYR A 65 3.35 -3.69 4.53
CA TYR A 65 2.13 -2.96 4.90
C TYR A 65 0.95 -3.88 5.21
N LEU A 66 0.80 -4.96 4.45
CA LEU A 66 -0.38 -5.83 4.48
C LEU A 66 -0.15 -7.15 5.22
N GLY A 67 1.11 -7.56 5.42
CA GLY A 67 1.51 -8.77 6.13
C GLY A 67 1.25 -10.06 5.34
N ILE A 68 1.34 -9.98 4.00
CA ILE A 68 1.15 -11.11 3.07
C ILE A 68 2.26 -11.20 2.04
#